data_AF-A0AAD4BRD2-F1
#
_entry.id   AF-A0AAD4BRD2-F1
#
_cell.length_a   1.000
_cell.length_b   1.000
_cell.length_c   1.000
_cell.angle_alpha   90.00
_cell.angle_beta   90.00
_cell.angle_gamma   90.00
#
_symmetry.space_group_name_H-M   'P 1'
#
loop_
_entity.id
_entity.type
_entity.pdbx_description
1 polymer ?
#
loop_
_entity_poly.entity_id
_entity_poly.type
_entity_poly.pdbx_seq_one_letter_code
_entity_poly.pdbx_strand_id
1 'polypeptide(L)'
;MLQRKVANTLPCHEAFLPVSQFEWKFDDEPRGAPRKRIADDVGFEALVEAVKKRGTTRNVVIRLHLPTPTQYEDNRDTGSSHHVEDPLDFAGERDVISNKELITEKRRAAIIALELEYPVGNTQLFGGKRVWQNKTTGSYFELAPMYVKIWAHAIAIGKADLSAPPPIFDEVNRMKVPAPMAGTQAPVTPPTADAHLFPGYPQQPPHYPYYPPQYQPYMFLPGYPYACVPPPLSGPGDHYATLPPFPGIARTAHYDAE
;
A
#
# COMPACT_ATOMS: atom_id res chain seq x y z
N MET A 1 -24.73 -4.96 -20.86
CA MET A 1 -23.76 -4.39 -21.84
C MET A 1 -22.79 -3.38 -21.23
N LEU A 2 -23.23 -2.50 -20.32
CA LEU A 2 -22.35 -1.51 -19.68
C LEU A 2 -21.28 -2.16 -18.78
N GLN A 3 -21.67 -3.15 -17.98
CA GLN A 3 -20.79 -3.88 -17.07
C GLN A 3 -19.59 -4.53 -17.78
N ARG A 4 -19.81 -5.26 -18.87
CA ARG A 4 -18.73 -5.82 -19.71
C ARG A 4 -17.77 -4.77 -20.26
N LYS A 5 -18.26 -3.61 -20.72
CA LYS A 5 -17.38 -2.54 -21.22
C LYS A 5 -16.51 -1.94 -20.09
N VAL A 6 -17.10 -1.75 -18.92
CA VAL A 6 -16.38 -1.29 -17.72
C VAL A 6 -15.37 -2.34 -17.25
N ALA A 7 -15.74 -3.63 -17.27
CA ALA A 7 -14.86 -4.77 -16.95
C ALA A 7 -13.68 -4.92 -17.91
N ASN A 8 -13.84 -4.52 -19.17
CA ASN A 8 -12.73 -4.53 -20.12
C ASN A 8 -11.79 -3.33 -19.95
N THR A 9 -12.28 -2.25 -19.34
CA THR A 9 -11.50 -1.01 -19.14
C THR A 9 -10.77 -1.02 -17.79
N LEU A 10 -11.42 -1.54 -16.75
CA LEU A 10 -10.84 -1.76 -15.43
C LEU A 10 -10.30 -3.20 -15.38
N PRO A 11 -9.11 -3.48 -14.85
CA PRO A 11 -8.57 -4.84 -14.77
C PRO A 11 -9.31 -5.68 -13.72
N CYS A 12 -10.59 -5.96 -13.96
CA CYS A 12 -11.51 -6.62 -13.04
C CYS A 12 -12.51 -7.49 -13.81
N HIS A 13 -12.88 -8.61 -13.21
CA HIS A 13 -13.78 -9.59 -13.83
C HIS A 13 -15.25 -9.15 -13.69
N GLU A 14 -16.06 -9.42 -14.73
CA GLU A 14 -17.44 -8.88 -14.86
C GLU A 14 -18.31 -9.18 -13.62
N ALA A 15 -18.22 -10.40 -13.09
CA ALA A 15 -18.98 -10.86 -11.93
C ALA A 15 -18.62 -10.16 -10.60
N PHE A 16 -17.45 -9.52 -10.52
CA PHE A 16 -16.96 -8.86 -9.30
C PHE A 16 -17.06 -7.35 -9.36
N LEU A 17 -17.61 -6.79 -10.43
CA LEU A 17 -17.96 -5.38 -10.51
C LEU A 17 -19.22 -5.13 -9.69
N PRO A 18 -19.14 -4.42 -8.55
CA PRO A 18 -20.32 -4.10 -7.77
C PRO A 18 -20.96 -2.85 -8.41
N VAL A 19 -21.56 -3.02 -9.59
CA VAL A 19 -22.14 -1.92 -10.37
C VAL A 19 -23.15 -1.13 -9.52
N SER A 20 -23.88 -1.82 -8.63
CA SER A 20 -24.82 -1.25 -7.65
C SER A 20 -24.20 -0.27 -6.63
N GLN A 21 -22.87 -0.24 -6.51
CA GLN A 21 -22.13 0.59 -5.54
C GLN A 21 -21.36 1.72 -6.21
N PHE A 22 -21.59 1.98 -7.50
CA PHE A 22 -20.90 3.05 -8.21
C PHE A 22 -21.43 4.40 -7.75
N GLU A 23 -20.52 5.23 -7.28
CA GLU A 23 -20.82 6.54 -6.72
C GLU A 23 -20.02 7.63 -7.42
N TRP A 24 -20.55 8.86 -7.43
CA TRP A 24 -19.85 10.01 -7.95
C TRP A 24 -20.10 11.27 -7.14
N LYS A 25 -19.21 12.24 -7.37
CA LYS A 25 -19.35 13.62 -6.92
C LYS A 25 -18.53 14.56 -7.81
N PHE A 26 -18.79 15.85 -7.73
CA PHE A 26 -17.93 16.83 -8.39
C PHE A 26 -16.65 17.08 -7.58
N ASP A 27 -15.57 17.43 -8.26
CA ASP A 27 -14.26 17.68 -7.66
C ASP A 27 -14.25 18.88 -6.70
N ASP A 28 -15.06 19.88 -7.01
CA ASP A 28 -15.20 21.13 -6.25
C ASP A 28 -16.15 21.02 -5.05
N GLU A 29 -16.79 19.87 -4.85
CA GLU A 29 -17.64 19.63 -3.68
C GLU A 29 -16.80 19.31 -2.43
N PRO A 30 -17.20 19.81 -1.25
CA PRO A 30 -16.44 19.61 -0.01
C PRO A 30 -16.27 18.12 0.32
N ARG A 31 -15.21 17.79 1.07
CA ARG A 31 -14.81 16.39 1.35
C ARG A 31 -15.95 15.54 1.94
N GLY A 32 -16.81 16.14 2.76
CA GLY A 32 -17.97 15.50 3.40
C GLY A 32 -19.29 15.57 2.61
N ALA A 33 -19.28 16.06 1.37
CA ALA A 33 -20.50 16.09 0.56
C ALA A 33 -21.02 14.66 0.30
N PRO A 34 -22.34 14.46 0.32
CA PRO A 34 -22.95 13.17 0.05
C PRO A 34 -22.66 12.75 -1.39
N ARG A 35 -22.27 11.49 -1.57
CA ARG A 35 -22.02 10.92 -2.90
C ARG A 35 -23.35 10.46 -3.51
N LYS A 36 -23.45 10.55 -4.83
CA LYS A 36 -24.65 10.14 -5.59
C LYS A 36 -24.37 8.82 -6.29
N ARG A 37 -25.37 7.95 -6.39
CA ARG A 37 -25.24 6.65 -7.09
C ARG A 37 -25.39 6.81 -8.61
N ILE A 38 -24.64 6.02 -9.37
CA ILE A 38 -24.71 5.93 -10.86
C ILE A 38 -25.28 4.60 -11.34
N ALA A 39 -25.38 3.61 -10.46
CA ALA A 39 -25.66 2.21 -10.82
C ALA A 39 -26.89 1.99 -11.72
N ASP A 40 -27.91 2.85 -11.57
CA ASP A 40 -29.18 2.76 -12.27
C ASP A 40 -29.25 3.81 -13.39
N ASP A 41 -30.07 3.56 -14.41
CA ASP A 41 -30.27 4.47 -15.55
C ASP A 41 -30.65 5.89 -15.07
N VAL A 42 -31.49 5.97 -14.02
CA VAL A 42 -31.88 7.24 -13.37
C VAL A 42 -30.68 7.97 -12.77
N GLY A 43 -29.74 7.25 -12.16
CA GLY A 43 -28.53 7.84 -11.58
C GLY A 43 -27.57 8.37 -12.65
N PHE A 44 -27.49 7.67 -13.79
CA PHE A 44 -26.72 8.10 -14.95
C PHE A 44 -27.34 9.33 -15.62
N GLU A 45 -28.66 9.36 -15.81
CA GLU A 45 -29.35 10.54 -16.33
C GLU A 45 -29.16 11.76 -15.42
N ALA A 46 -29.28 11.58 -14.10
CA ALA A 46 -29.02 12.63 -13.12
C ALA A 46 -27.57 13.15 -13.16
N LEU A 47 -26.58 12.28 -13.43
CA LEU A 47 -25.20 12.69 -13.68
C LEU A 47 -25.11 13.56 -14.93
N VAL A 48 -25.66 13.11 -16.05
CA VAL A 48 -25.62 13.83 -17.34
C VAL A 48 -26.30 15.19 -17.21
N GLU A 49 -27.45 15.28 -16.56
CA GLU A 49 -28.14 16.54 -16.29
C GLU A 49 -27.31 17.48 -15.41
N ALA A 50 -26.71 16.96 -14.34
CA ALA A 50 -25.87 17.76 -13.46
C ALA A 50 -24.62 18.30 -14.18
N VAL A 51 -24.03 17.50 -15.08
CA VAL A 51 -22.91 17.92 -15.95
C VAL A 51 -23.37 18.98 -16.93
N LYS A 52 -24.51 18.81 -17.60
CA LYS A 52 -25.07 19.82 -18.52
C LYS A 52 -25.32 21.15 -17.81
N LYS A 53 -25.89 21.09 -16.59
CA LYS A 53 -26.19 22.26 -15.76
C LYS A 53 -24.94 23.03 -15.35
N ARG A 54 -23.82 22.34 -15.06
CA ARG A 54 -22.54 22.97 -14.67
C ARG A 54 -21.66 23.34 -15.87
N GLY A 55 -21.69 22.54 -16.94
CA GLY A 55 -20.83 22.64 -18.12
C GLY A 55 -21.06 23.87 -18.99
N THR A 56 -22.08 24.68 -18.68
CA THR A 56 -22.31 25.96 -19.35
C THR A 56 -21.38 27.07 -18.83
N THR A 57 -20.72 26.88 -17.67
CA THR A 57 -19.95 27.97 -17.04
C THR A 57 -18.51 27.62 -16.65
N ARG A 58 -18.13 26.33 -16.51
CA ARG A 58 -16.79 25.91 -16.04
C ARG A 58 -16.38 24.53 -16.55
N ASN A 59 -15.07 24.24 -16.48
CA ASN A 59 -14.53 22.88 -16.62
C ASN A 59 -15.09 21.99 -15.50
N VAL A 60 -15.81 20.94 -15.87
CA VAL A 60 -16.46 20.02 -14.92
C VAL A 60 -15.58 18.79 -14.75
N VAL A 61 -15.05 18.59 -13.55
CA VAL A 61 -14.31 17.38 -13.17
C VAL A 61 -15.18 16.53 -12.26
N ILE A 62 -15.36 15.26 -12.64
CA ILE A 62 -16.19 14.28 -11.95
C ILE A 62 -15.26 13.23 -11.35
N ARG A 63 -15.39 12.98 -10.04
CA ARG A 63 -14.70 11.86 -9.40
C ARG A 63 -15.64 10.67 -9.30
N LEU A 64 -15.30 9.60 -10.01
CA LEU A 64 -15.97 8.31 -9.88
C LEU A 64 -15.35 7.53 -8.72
N HIS A 65 -16.17 7.11 -7.78
CA HIS A 65 -15.80 6.27 -6.66
C HIS A 65 -16.24 4.84 -6.95
N LEU A 66 -15.25 3.97 -7.11
CA LEU A 66 -15.42 2.55 -7.31
C LEU A 66 -15.10 1.84 -6.00
N PRO A 67 -15.93 0.88 -5.55
CA PRO A 67 -15.56 0.01 -4.44
C PRO A 67 -14.27 -0.76 -4.79
N THR A 68 -13.45 -1.06 -3.79
CA THR A 68 -12.25 -1.88 -3.99
C THR A 68 -12.68 -3.22 -4.57
N PRO A 69 -12.20 -3.60 -5.77
CA PRO A 69 -12.55 -4.88 -6.35
C PRO A 69 -12.10 -5.98 -5.41
N THR A 70 -13.01 -6.88 -5.06
CA THR A 70 -12.66 -8.09 -4.31
C THR A 70 -11.69 -8.87 -5.19
N GLN A 71 -10.44 -8.99 -4.74
CA GLN A 71 -9.43 -9.71 -5.50
C GLN A 71 -9.92 -11.15 -5.64
N TYR A 72 -9.96 -11.62 -6.89
CA TYR A 72 -10.13 -13.03 -7.20
C TYR A 72 -8.85 -13.71 -6.72
N GLU A 73 -8.93 -14.43 -5.59
CA GLU A 73 -7.98 -15.51 -5.36
C GLU A 73 -8.29 -16.56 -6.42
N ASP A 74 -7.58 -16.45 -7.54
CA ASP A 74 -7.51 -17.50 -8.53
C ASP A 74 -6.91 -18.70 -7.81
N ASN A 75 -7.77 -19.57 -7.28
CA ASN A 75 -7.40 -20.83 -6.69
C ASN A 75 -6.92 -21.72 -7.84
N ARG A 76 -5.70 -21.42 -8.30
CA ARG A 76 -4.99 -22.04 -9.42
C ARG A 76 -4.58 -23.49 -9.14
N ASP A 77 -5.24 -24.13 -8.19
CA ASP A 77 -4.98 -25.48 -7.71
C ASP A 77 -6.21 -26.40 -7.84
N THR A 78 -7.17 -26.05 -8.72
CA THR A 78 -8.20 -27.00 -9.14
C THR A 78 -7.92 -27.44 -10.57
N GLY A 79 -7.07 -28.45 -10.71
CA GLY A 79 -6.87 -29.16 -11.97
C GLY A 79 -8.21 -29.72 -12.47
N SER A 80 -8.83 -29.03 -13.43
CA SER A 80 -9.98 -29.56 -14.14
C SER A 80 -9.47 -30.39 -15.33
N SER A 81 -9.69 -31.70 -15.24
CA SER A 81 -9.24 -32.77 -16.14
C SER A 81 -9.90 -32.77 -17.53
N HIS A 82 -10.52 -31.68 -17.99
CA HIS A 82 -11.25 -31.66 -19.26
C HIS A 82 -11.13 -30.30 -19.95
N HIS A 83 -9.91 -29.96 -20.41
CA HIS A 83 -9.79 -29.00 -21.50
C HIS A 83 -9.83 -29.78 -22.82
N VAL A 84 -10.93 -29.66 -23.55
CA VAL A 84 -10.95 -29.96 -24.98
C VAL A 84 -10.12 -28.88 -25.64
N GLU A 85 -8.98 -29.25 -26.21
CA GLU A 85 -8.17 -28.36 -27.03
C GLU A 85 -9.00 -27.96 -28.26
N ASP A 86 -9.34 -26.68 -28.36
CA ASP A 86 -9.83 -26.09 -29.60
C ASP A 86 -8.57 -25.77 -30.45
N PRO A 87 -8.38 -26.40 -31.62
CA PRO A 87 -7.11 -26.37 -32.32
C PRO A 87 -6.97 -25.14 -33.23
N LEU A 88 -7.08 -23.92 -32.71
CA LEU A 88 -6.84 -22.69 -33.47
C LEU A 88 -6.29 -21.58 -32.55
N ASP A 89 -5.12 -21.04 -32.93
CA ASP A 89 -4.35 -19.89 -32.36
C ASP A 89 -3.34 -20.10 -31.20
N PHE A 90 -2.33 -20.96 -31.43
CA PHE A 90 -1.12 -21.07 -30.56
C PHE A 90 0.16 -20.48 -31.17
N ALA A 91 0.08 -19.34 -31.87
CA ALA A 91 1.28 -18.65 -32.36
C ALA A 91 1.86 -17.64 -31.34
N GLY A 92 1.05 -17.09 -30.42
CA GLY A 92 1.47 -16.03 -29.49
C GLY A 92 1.67 -16.46 -28.03
N GLU A 93 1.06 -17.55 -27.57
CA GLU A 93 1.07 -17.90 -26.14
C GLU A 93 2.35 -18.61 -25.67
N ARG A 94 3.06 -19.32 -26.57
CA ARG A 94 4.34 -19.96 -26.23
C ARG A 94 5.38 -18.95 -25.78
N ASP A 95 5.37 -17.75 -26.37
CA ASP A 95 6.38 -16.72 -26.08
C ASP A 95 6.16 -16.08 -24.69
N VAL A 96 4.90 -15.95 -24.25
CA VAL A 96 4.57 -15.41 -22.92
C VAL A 96 4.83 -16.44 -21.82
N ILE A 97 4.54 -17.72 -22.05
CA ILE A 97 4.82 -18.80 -21.09
C ILE A 97 6.33 -19.01 -20.96
N SER A 98 7.04 -19.07 -22.09
CA SER A 98 8.50 -19.18 -22.15
C SER A 98 9.20 -18.05 -21.39
N ASN A 99 8.74 -16.81 -21.57
CA ASN A 99 9.30 -15.66 -20.85
C ASN A 99 9.06 -15.72 -19.33
N LYS A 100 7.90 -16.22 -18.87
CA LYS A 100 7.62 -16.36 -17.44
C LYS A 100 8.49 -17.43 -16.78
N GLU A 101 8.68 -18.56 -17.44
CA GLU A 101 9.55 -19.64 -16.97
C GLU A 101 11.01 -19.17 -16.92
N LEU A 102 11.47 -18.48 -17.97
CA LEU A 102 12.81 -17.91 -18.04
C LEU A 102 13.07 -16.88 -16.92
N ILE A 103 12.11 -15.99 -16.64
CA ILE A 103 12.22 -15.02 -15.54
C ILE A 103 12.26 -15.73 -14.19
N THR A 104 11.45 -16.80 -14.03
CA THR A 104 11.41 -17.58 -12.79
C THR A 104 12.74 -18.27 -12.53
N GLU A 105 13.35 -18.86 -13.57
CA GLU A 105 14.65 -19.52 -13.46
C GLU A 105 15.77 -18.53 -13.19
N LYS A 106 15.81 -17.40 -13.93
CA LYS A 106 16.75 -16.30 -13.66
C LYS A 106 16.62 -15.77 -12.23
N ARG A 107 15.39 -15.65 -11.71
CA ARG A 107 15.15 -15.22 -10.33
C ARG A 107 15.72 -16.23 -9.33
N ARG A 108 15.53 -17.54 -9.55
CA ARG A 108 16.08 -18.59 -8.67
C ARG A 108 17.61 -18.54 -8.68
N ALA A 109 18.23 -18.47 -9.86
CA ALA A 109 19.67 -18.32 -9.98
C ALA A 109 20.19 -17.07 -9.27
N ALA A 110 19.49 -15.93 -9.38
CA ALA A 110 19.85 -14.69 -8.72
C ALA A 110 19.71 -14.76 -7.18
N ILE A 111 18.73 -15.49 -6.65
CA ILE A 111 18.63 -15.74 -5.20
C ILE A 111 19.87 -16.49 -4.71
N ILE A 112 20.24 -17.59 -5.37
CA ILE A 112 21.39 -18.41 -5.00
C ILE A 112 22.68 -17.55 -5.06
N ALA A 113 22.86 -16.76 -6.12
CA ALA A 113 24.00 -15.89 -6.26
C ALA A 113 24.09 -14.83 -5.15
N LEU A 114 22.97 -14.18 -4.79
CA LEU A 114 22.93 -13.22 -3.68
C LEU A 114 23.20 -13.86 -2.32
N GLU A 115 22.68 -15.07 -2.09
CA GLU A 115 22.89 -15.79 -0.83
C GLU A 115 24.33 -16.26 -0.65
N LEU A 116 25.01 -16.57 -1.76
CA LEU A 116 26.42 -16.93 -1.81
C LEU A 116 27.34 -15.72 -1.62
N GLU A 117 27.06 -14.61 -2.33
CA GLU A 117 27.85 -13.37 -2.26
C GLU A 117 27.75 -12.72 -0.89
N TYR A 118 26.54 -12.72 -0.32
CA TYR A 118 26.29 -12.19 1.00
C TYR A 118 25.87 -13.36 1.90
N PRO A 119 26.78 -14.09 2.56
CA PRO A 119 26.36 -15.13 3.51
C PRO A 119 25.77 -14.52 4.79
N VAL A 120 25.06 -15.34 5.56
CA VAL A 120 24.60 -14.94 6.91
C VAL A 120 25.82 -14.75 7.81
N GLY A 121 25.90 -13.61 8.50
CA GLY A 121 27.04 -13.25 9.33
C GLY A 121 28.25 -12.77 8.54
N ASN A 122 28.07 -12.32 7.30
CA ASN A 122 29.17 -11.79 6.47
C ASN A 122 29.86 -10.56 7.06
N THR A 123 29.21 -9.85 7.99
CA THR A 123 29.78 -8.68 8.67
C THR A 123 29.82 -8.91 10.18
N GLN A 124 30.98 -8.71 10.80
CA GLN A 124 31.16 -8.88 12.25
C GLN A 124 30.30 -7.90 13.08
N LEU A 125 30.00 -6.71 12.54
CA LEU A 125 29.18 -5.68 13.19
C LEU A 125 27.73 -6.13 13.41
N PHE A 126 27.22 -7.05 12.60
CA PHE A 126 25.82 -7.48 12.60
C PHE A 126 25.77 -9.00 12.63
N GLY A 127 26.13 -9.57 13.79
CA GLY A 127 26.17 -11.01 14.01
C GLY A 127 24.87 -11.70 13.60
N GLY A 128 24.99 -12.77 12.81
CA GLY A 128 23.86 -13.59 12.37
C GLY A 128 22.95 -12.93 11.32
N LYS A 129 23.30 -11.76 10.78
CA LYS A 129 22.54 -11.11 9.71
C LYS A 129 23.28 -11.14 8.38
N ARG A 130 22.51 -11.16 7.29
CA ARG A 130 23.03 -10.97 5.93
C ARG A 130 23.03 -9.47 5.64
N VAL A 131 24.18 -8.91 5.28
CA VAL A 131 24.34 -7.45 5.18
C VAL A 131 24.94 -7.05 3.84
N TRP A 132 24.34 -6.07 3.19
CA TRP A 132 24.97 -5.36 2.08
C TRP A 132 25.54 -4.02 2.58
N GLN A 133 26.73 -3.67 2.09
CA GLN A 133 27.36 -2.39 2.38
C GLN A 133 27.41 -1.55 1.10
N ASN A 134 26.83 -0.36 1.17
CA ASN A 134 27.01 0.63 0.12
C ASN A 134 28.44 1.18 0.18
N LYS A 135 29.28 0.82 -0.79
CA LYS A 135 30.68 1.26 -0.82
C LYS A 135 30.82 2.77 -1.02
N THR A 136 29.82 3.44 -1.56
CA THR A 136 29.84 4.88 -1.83
C THR A 136 29.47 5.70 -0.59
N THR A 137 28.42 5.31 0.14
CA THR A 137 27.95 6.06 1.33
C THR A 137 28.50 5.49 2.64
N GLY A 138 29.02 4.26 2.63
CA GLY A 138 29.43 3.54 3.84
C GLY A 138 28.27 2.97 4.66
N SER A 139 27.03 3.12 4.19
CA SER A 139 25.83 2.65 4.89
C SER A 139 25.63 1.13 4.78
N TYR A 140 25.08 0.53 5.83
CA TYR A 140 24.81 -0.90 5.91
C TYR A 140 23.31 -1.17 5.80
N PHE A 141 22.94 -2.23 5.11
CA PHE A 141 21.55 -2.62 4.89
C PHE A 141 21.35 -4.10 5.17
N GLU A 142 20.24 -4.42 5.83
CA GLU A 142 19.88 -5.81 6.11
C GLU A 142 19.27 -6.46 4.87
N LEU A 143 19.87 -7.56 4.41
CA LEU A 143 19.33 -8.41 3.36
C LEU A 143 18.43 -9.50 3.97
N ALA A 144 17.30 -9.08 4.53
CA ALA A 144 16.26 -10.01 4.97
C ALA A 144 15.75 -10.87 3.79
N PRO A 145 15.16 -12.06 4.02
CA PRO A 145 14.72 -12.96 2.95
C PRO A 145 13.80 -12.30 1.92
N MET A 146 12.97 -11.35 2.36
CA MET A 146 12.12 -10.56 1.46
C MET A 146 12.93 -9.67 0.51
N TYR A 147 13.93 -8.95 1.04
CA TYR A 147 14.78 -8.05 0.23
C TYR A 147 15.65 -8.83 -0.76
N VAL A 148 16.13 -10.02 -0.39
CA VAL A 148 16.83 -10.93 -1.34
C VAL A 148 15.92 -11.30 -2.51
N LYS A 149 14.65 -11.63 -2.27
CA LYS A 149 13.69 -11.94 -3.34
C LYS A 149 13.39 -10.74 -4.23
N ILE A 150 13.23 -9.54 -3.65
CA ILE A 150 13.01 -8.29 -4.40
C ILE A 150 14.20 -7.99 -5.30
N TRP A 151 15.42 -8.08 -4.75
CA TRP A 151 16.66 -7.84 -5.50
C TRP A 151 16.87 -8.89 -6.59
N ALA A 152 16.69 -10.19 -6.27
CA ALA A 152 16.78 -11.25 -7.26
C ALA A 152 15.78 -11.08 -8.41
N HIS A 153 14.56 -10.60 -8.12
CA HIS A 153 13.59 -10.28 -9.15
C HIS A 153 14.07 -9.12 -10.03
N ALA A 154 14.62 -8.06 -9.44
CA ALA A 154 15.19 -6.92 -10.18
C ALA A 154 16.36 -7.35 -11.08
N ILE A 155 17.21 -8.28 -10.63
CA ILE A 155 18.26 -8.90 -11.45
C ILE A 155 17.66 -9.70 -12.61
N ALA A 156 16.65 -10.52 -12.34
CA ALA A 156 16.01 -11.35 -13.36
C ALA A 156 15.40 -10.54 -14.53
N ILE A 157 14.93 -9.33 -14.24
CA ILE A 157 14.38 -8.39 -15.24
C ILE A 157 15.42 -7.37 -15.76
N GLY A 158 16.69 -7.49 -15.36
CA GLY A 158 17.78 -6.62 -15.84
C GLY A 158 17.74 -5.18 -15.33
N LYS A 159 17.12 -4.92 -14.17
CA LYS A 159 17.04 -3.60 -13.53
C LYS A 159 18.06 -3.38 -12.40
N ALA A 160 18.74 -4.43 -11.97
CA ALA A 160 19.74 -4.38 -10.90
C ALA A 160 20.80 -5.46 -11.14
N ASP A 161 21.94 -5.30 -10.48
CA ASP A 161 23.06 -6.26 -10.52
C ASP A 161 23.38 -6.75 -9.11
N LEU A 162 24.24 -7.76 -8.98
CA LEU A 162 24.66 -8.30 -7.68
C LEU A 162 25.35 -7.26 -6.77
N SER A 163 25.99 -6.24 -7.36
CA SER A 163 26.71 -5.20 -6.61
C SER A 163 25.86 -3.97 -6.31
N ALA A 164 24.82 -3.73 -7.11
CA ALA A 164 24.01 -2.51 -7.10
C ALA A 164 22.54 -2.87 -6.87
N PRO A 165 22.04 -2.71 -5.63
CA PRO A 165 20.67 -3.07 -5.31
C PRO A 165 19.64 -2.09 -5.88
N PRO A 166 18.35 -2.49 -5.91
CA PRO A 166 17.25 -1.63 -6.32
C PRO A 166 17.10 -0.38 -5.43
N PRO A 167 16.33 0.64 -5.86
CA PRO A 167 16.13 1.89 -5.12
C PRO A 167 15.46 1.75 -3.74
N ILE A 168 14.99 0.56 -3.34
CA ILE A 168 14.40 0.34 -2.01
C ILE A 168 15.42 0.43 -0.86
N PHE A 169 16.71 0.35 -1.19
CA PHE A 169 17.84 0.45 -0.25
C PHE A 169 18.24 1.92 -0.02
N ASP A 170 17.27 2.70 0.44
CA ASP A 170 17.43 4.12 0.75
C ASP A 170 18.01 4.36 2.14
N GLU A 171 18.74 5.46 2.32
CA GLU A 171 19.38 5.86 3.60
C GLU A 171 18.43 5.89 4.82
N VAL A 172 17.11 6.02 4.60
CA VAL A 172 16.09 5.96 5.67
C VAL A 172 16.02 4.57 6.30
N ASN A 173 16.26 3.52 5.51
CA ASN A 173 16.17 2.11 5.91
C ASN A 173 17.53 1.50 6.30
N ARG A 174 18.58 2.34 6.45
CA ARG A 174 19.91 1.85 6.82
C ARG A 174 19.93 1.29 8.24
N MET A 175 20.74 0.26 8.44
CA MET A 175 21.02 -0.26 9.77
C MET A 175 21.86 0.73 10.56
N LYS A 176 21.57 0.84 11.85
CA LYS A 176 22.40 1.59 12.80
C LYS A 176 23.59 0.73 13.20
N VAL A 177 24.81 1.22 12.98
CA VAL A 177 26.02 0.55 13.47
C VAL A 177 25.98 0.51 14.99
N PRO A 178 26.17 -0.66 15.64
CA PRO A 178 26.28 -0.72 17.09
C PRO A 178 27.40 0.21 17.55
N ALA A 179 27.13 1.08 18.52
CA ALA A 179 28.17 1.90 19.10
C ALA A 179 29.28 0.95 19.61
N PRO A 180 30.57 1.28 19.39
CA PRO A 180 31.64 0.50 19.99
C PRO A 180 31.37 0.46 21.49
N MET A 181 31.28 -0.74 22.06
CA MET A 181 31.18 -0.92 23.50
C MET A 181 32.41 -0.25 24.13
N ALA A 182 32.29 1.00 24.53
CA ALA A 182 33.19 1.66 25.45
C ALA A 182 32.97 0.98 26.81
N GLY A 183 33.63 -0.17 26.97
CA GLY A 183 33.51 -1.06 28.10
C GLY A 183 34.80 -1.81 28.37
N THR A 184 35.94 -1.20 28.05
CA THR A 184 37.16 -1.49 28.82
C THR A 184 36.86 -1.00 30.23
N GLN A 185 36.46 -1.93 31.10
CA GLN A 185 36.49 -1.69 32.53
C GLN A 185 37.88 -1.13 32.85
N ALA A 186 37.92 0.10 33.35
CA ALA A 186 39.12 0.57 34.04
C ALA A 186 39.46 -0.49 35.10
N PRO A 187 40.73 -0.86 35.28
CA PRO A 187 41.10 -1.83 36.32
C PRO A 187 40.61 -1.26 37.64
N VAL A 188 39.62 -1.93 38.23
CA VAL A 188 39.13 -1.62 39.56
C VAL A 188 40.28 -1.96 40.49
N THR A 189 41.03 -0.96 40.92
CA THR A 189 41.97 -1.10 42.02
C THR A 189 41.18 -1.61 43.23
N PRO A 190 41.62 -2.69 43.89
CA PRO A 190 40.95 -3.18 45.09
C PRO A 190 41.03 -2.09 46.17
N PRO A 191 39.93 -1.75 46.86
CA PRO A 191 40.01 -0.86 47.99
C PRO A 191 40.75 -1.58 49.12
N THR A 192 41.84 -0.96 49.57
CA THR A 192 42.46 -1.23 50.87
C THR A 192 41.36 -1.21 51.93
N ALA A 193 41.25 -2.32 52.67
CA ALA A 193 40.32 -2.46 53.77
C ALA A 193 40.71 -1.52 54.91
N ASP A 194 39.95 -0.44 55.08
CA ASP A 194 39.85 0.24 56.38
C ASP A 194 38.46 -0.05 56.95
N ALA A 195 38.48 -0.77 58.06
CA ALA A 195 37.31 -1.17 58.81
C ALA A 195 36.79 0.03 59.62
N HIS A 196 35.72 0.67 59.15
CA HIS A 196 34.91 1.53 60.00
C HIS A 196 33.43 1.17 59.88
N LEU A 197 32.96 0.57 60.97
CA LEU A 197 31.57 0.33 61.35
C LEU A 197 30.73 1.61 61.16
N PHE A 198 29.67 1.53 60.35
CA PHE A 198 28.54 2.44 60.51
C PHE A 198 27.20 1.68 60.41
N PRO A 199 26.30 1.86 61.39
CA PRO A 199 25.02 1.17 61.46
C PRO A 199 23.92 1.96 60.74
N GLY A 200 23.10 1.23 60.00
CA GLY A 200 21.71 1.58 59.74
C GLY A 200 21.42 2.29 58.43
N TYR A 201 20.91 1.53 57.44
CA TYR A 201 19.83 1.98 56.55
C TYR A 201 18.94 0.78 56.14
N PRO A 202 17.68 1.03 55.77
CA PRO A 202 16.56 0.11 55.98
C PRO A 202 16.33 -0.90 54.84
N GLN A 203 15.83 -2.07 55.29
CA GLN A 203 14.86 -2.99 54.68
C GLN A 203 14.53 -2.81 53.19
N GLN A 204 14.85 -3.86 52.42
CA GLN A 204 14.31 -4.11 51.08
C GLN A 204 12.77 -4.14 51.10
N PRO A 205 12.07 -3.62 50.07
CA PRO A 205 10.64 -3.80 49.94
C PRO A 205 10.28 -5.28 49.66
N PRO A 206 9.13 -5.76 50.16
CA PRO A 206 8.74 -7.16 50.06
C PRO A 206 8.41 -7.56 48.62
N HIS A 207 8.86 -8.76 48.30
CA HIS A 207 8.58 -9.50 47.07
C HIS A 207 7.06 -9.71 46.91
N TYR A 208 6.46 -9.16 45.85
CA TYR A 208 5.08 -9.46 45.48
C TYR A 208 5.02 -10.80 44.73
N PRO A 209 4.18 -11.76 45.16
CA PRO A 209 3.93 -12.97 44.39
C PRO A 209 3.13 -12.64 43.13
N TYR A 210 3.67 -13.11 42.01
CA TYR A 210 3.11 -13.03 40.67
C TYR A 210 1.83 -13.88 40.61
N TYR A 211 0.65 -13.25 40.53
CA TYR A 211 -0.60 -13.97 40.23
C TYR A 211 -0.81 -14.07 38.72
N PRO A 212 -1.05 -15.27 38.15
CA PRO A 212 -1.42 -15.40 36.76
C PRO A 212 -2.85 -14.86 36.51
N PRO A 213 -3.11 -14.27 35.33
CA PRO A 213 -4.42 -13.72 35.00
C PRO A 213 -5.47 -14.84 34.89
N GLN A 214 -6.50 -14.73 35.72
CA GLN A 214 -7.70 -15.56 35.65
C GLN A 214 -8.48 -15.19 34.39
N TYR A 215 -8.77 -16.21 33.57
CA TYR A 215 -9.65 -16.13 32.41
C TYR A 215 -10.99 -15.47 32.78
N GLN A 216 -11.31 -14.34 32.17
CA GLN A 216 -12.66 -13.79 32.16
C GLN A 216 -13.38 -14.35 30.91
N PRO A 217 -14.46 -15.13 31.04
CA PRO A 217 -15.27 -15.54 29.91
C PRO A 217 -16.05 -14.34 29.36
N TYR A 218 -15.93 -14.11 28.06
CA TYR A 218 -16.68 -13.09 27.32
C TYR A 218 -18.19 -13.31 27.49
N MET A 219 -18.85 -12.40 28.21
CA MET A 219 -20.30 -12.27 28.17
C MET A 219 -20.72 -11.68 26.82
N PHE A 220 -21.41 -12.50 26.03
CA PHE A 220 -22.20 -12.08 24.87
C PHE A 220 -23.26 -11.05 25.31
N LEU A 221 -23.29 -9.88 24.67
CA LEU A 221 -24.44 -8.96 24.71
C LEU A 221 -25.08 -8.93 23.31
N PRO A 222 -26.34 -9.37 23.15
CA PRO A 222 -27.08 -9.20 21.93
C PRO A 222 -27.97 -7.94 21.99
N GLY A 223 -27.97 -7.17 20.90
CA GLY A 223 -29.15 -6.43 20.45
C GLY A 223 -29.18 -4.93 20.74
N TYR A 224 -28.99 -4.13 19.68
CA TYR A 224 -29.75 -2.90 19.46
C TYR A 224 -29.91 -2.64 17.96
N PRO A 225 -31.13 -2.68 17.40
CA PRO A 225 -31.44 -2.08 16.12
C PRO A 225 -31.96 -0.65 16.34
N TYR A 226 -31.19 0.37 15.96
CA TYR A 226 -31.73 1.72 15.80
C TYR A 226 -32.06 1.95 14.33
N ALA A 227 -33.35 1.94 14.04
CA ALA A 227 -33.93 2.50 12.83
C ALA A 227 -33.81 4.03 12.89
N CYS A 228 -33.11 4.63 11.93
CA CYS A 228 -33.14 6.08 11.72
C CYS A 228 -34.26 6.41 10.73
N VAL A 229 -35.27 7.10 11.24
CA VAL A 229 -36.34 7.77 10.50
C VAL A 229 -35.75 8.99 9.77
N PRO A 230 -36.00 9.20 8.47
CA PRO A 230 -35.60 10.44 7.80
C PRO A 230 -36.59 11.59 8.10
N PRO A 231 -36.11 12.84 8.29
CA PRO A 231 -36.96 14.01 8.51
C PRO A 231 -37.61 14.52 7.20
N PRO A 232 -38.70 15.31 7.30
CA PRO A 232 -39.53 15.68 6.16
C PRO A 232 -38.94 16.80 5.30
N LEU A 233 -39.19 16.68 4.00
CA LEU A 233 -38.98 17.69 2.97
C LEU A 233 -39.75 18.98 3.29
N SER A 234 -39.03 20.10 3.34
CA SER A 234 -39.60 21.45 3.25
C SER A 234 -39.05 22.12 1.99
N GLY A 235 -39.97 22.55 1.13
CA GLY A 235 -39.71 23.21 -0.15
C GLY A 235 -39.44 24.71 -0.03
N PRO A 236 -39.81 25.51 -1.05
CA PRO A 236 -38.84 26.25 -1.86
C PRO A 236 -38.81 27.75 -1.54
N GLY A 237 -37.64 28.36 -1.74
CA GLY A 237 -37.45 29.81 -1.59
C GLY A 237 -36.59 30.34 -2.73
N ASP A 238 -37.28 30.84 -3.77
CA ASP A 238 -36.72 31.64 -4.85
C ASP A 238 -36.22 32.98 -4.32
N HIS A 239 -34.92 33.24 -4.39
CA HIS A 239 -34.39 34.60 -4.36
C HIS A 239 -33.33 34.77 -5.44
N TYR A 240 -33.73 35.48 -6.49
CA TYR A 240 -32.88 36.00 -7.55
C TYR A 240 -31.93 37.06 -6.96
N ALA A 241 -30.61 36.84 -7.12
CA ALA A 241 -29.62 37.89 -6.96
C ALA A 241 -28.93 38.11 -8.30
N THR A 242 -29.39 39.15 -8.99
CA THR A 242 -28.78 39.74 -10.19
C THR A 242 -27.41 40.31 -9.85
N LEU A 243 -26.34 39.83 -10.50
CA LEU A 243 -25.01 40.44 -10.44
C LEU A 243 -24.73 41.25 -11.72
N PRO A 244 -23.97 42.36 -11.62
CA PRO A 244 -23.72 43.29 -12.72
C PRO A 244 -22.71 42.75 -13.75
N PRO A 245 -22.68 43.31 -14.98
CA PRO A 245 -21.81 42.87 -16.05
C PRO A 245 -20.35 43.30 -15.81
N PHE A 246 -19.41 42.37 -15.95
CA PHE A 246 -17.98 42.68 -15.97
C PHE A 246 -17.51 43.01 -17.40
N PRO A 247 -16.67 44.05 -17.59
CA PRO A 247 -16.18 44.46 -18.88
C PRO A 247 -14.95 43.65 -19.32
N GLY A 248 -15.01 43.17 -20.56
CA GLY A 248 -13.94 43.14 -21.56
C GLY A 248 -12.53 42.65 -21.18
N ILE A 249 -12.16 41.49 -21.71
CA ILE A 249 -10.77 41.27 -22.17
C ILE A 249 -10.83 40.68 -23.58
N ALA A 250 -10.35 41.47 -24.54
CA ALA A 250 -10.10 41.07 -25.91
C ALA A 250 -8.96 40.05 -25.97
N ARG A 251 -9.12 38.99 -26.76
CA ARG A 251 -8.02 38.14 -27.22
C ARG A 251 -7.94 38.27 -28.74
N THR A 252 -6.94 39.01 -29.19
CA THR A 252 -6.39 38.90 -30.54
C THR A 252 -5.66 37.57 -30.66
N ALA A 253 -6.06 36.75 -31.62
CA ALA A 253 -5.30 35.60 -32.07
C ALA A 253 -4.55 36.01 -33.35
N HIS A 254 -3.22 35.98 -33.29
CA HIS A 254 -2.38 35.92 -34.49
C HIS A 254 -2.03 34.45 -34.72
N TYR A 255 -2.41 33.95 -35.89
CA TYR A 255 -1.88 32.72 -36.46
C TYR A 255 -0.87 33.13 -37.52
N ASP A 256 0.38 32.76 -37.35
CA ASP A 256 1.32 32.63 -38.46
C ASP A 256 1.50 31.14 -38.74
N ALA A 257 1.39 30.80 -40.02
CA ALA A 257 1.57 29.47 -40.56
C ALA A 257 2.87 29.46 -41.37
N GLU A 258 3.72 28.47 -41.09
CA GLU A 258 4.56 27.77 -42.08
C GLU A 258 4.56 26.28 -41.72
#